data_AF-A0A0M6ZMS3-F1
#
_entry.id   AF-A0A0M6ZMS3-F1
#
_cell.length_a   1.000
_cell.length_b   1.000
_cell.length_c   1.000
_cell.angle_alpha   90.00
_cell.angle_beta   90.00
_cell.angle_gamma   90.00
#
_symmetry.space_group_name_H-M   'P 1'
#
loop_
_entity.id
_entity.type
_entity.pdbx_description
1 polymer ?
#
loop_
_entity_poly.entity_id
_entity_poly.type
_entity_poly.pdbx_seq_one_letter_code
_entity_poly.pdbx_strand_id
1 'polypeptide(L)'
;MLTDENQVLFLKVLDEIIPAGGVRRMPSAGVKAVAESVLSATAYSPDAPGTVERLLEAVSTRSPGFSELSSDDRVTVLKAVEMEQPRDFAELVRLTYMAYYSRPEIRPLLGVGEHPVHPHGYVVEHESETLMDELTAPVRARGAAYRQA
;
A
#
# COMPACT_ATOMS: atom_id res chain seq x y z
N MET A 1 -1.55 -20.27 -11.35
CA MET A 1 -1.60 -19.05 -12.18
C MET A 1 -3.05 -18.75 -12.44
N LEU A 2 -3.49 -17.50 -12.28
CA LEU A 2 -4.86 -17.10 -12.57
C LEU A 2 -5.14 -17.24 -14.08
N THR A 3 -6.39 -17.55 -14.43
CA THR A 3 -6.88 -17.44 -15.81
C THR A 3 -6.95 -15.97 -16.23
N ASP A 4 -7.04 -15.70 -17.53
CA ASP A 4 -7.15 -14.32 -18.03
C ASP A 4 -8.39 -13.61 -17.46
N GLU A 5 -9.52 -14.32 -17.36
CA GLU A 5 -10.75 -13.82 -16.76
C GLU A 5 -10.57 -13.50 -15.28
N ASN A 6 -9.97 -14.42 -14.50
CA ASN A 6 -9.69 -14.19 -13.08
C ASN A 6 -8.67 -13.07 -12.87
N GLN A 7 -7.75 -12.86 -13.81
CA GLN A 7 -6.83 -11.74 -13.77
C GLN A 7 -7.57 -10.42 -13.96
N VAL A 8 -8.46 -10.30 -14.97
CA VAL A 8 -9.28 -9.10 -15.18
C VAL A 8 -10.15 -8.81 -13.97
N LEU A 9 -10.83 -9.85 -13.44
CA LEU A 9 -11.63 -9.75 -12.24
C LEU A 9 -10.79 -9.24 -11.05
N PHE A 10 -9.60 -9.80 -10.86
CA PHE A 10 -8.73 -9.42 -9.75
C PHE A 10 -8.29 -7.96 -9.84
N LEU A 11 -7.96 -7.47 -11.04
CA LEU A 11 -7.64 -6.05 -11.23
C LEU A 11 -8.83 -5.15 -10.85
N LYS A 12 -10.06 -5.55 -11.16
CA LYS A 12 -11.27 -4.81 -10.75
C LYS A 12 -11.50 -4.84 -9.24
N VAL A 13 -11.20 -5.95 -8.58
CA VAL A 13 -11.23 -6.00 -7.11
C VAL A 13 -10.22 -5.02 -6.52
N LEU A 14 -8.98 -5.03 -7.02
CA LEU A 14 -7.92 -4.13 -6.55
C LEU A 14 -8.24 -2.65 -6.81
N ASP A 15 -8.89 -2.32 -7.94
CA ASP A 15 -9.38 -0.98 -8.24
C ASP A 15 -10.31 -0.46 -7.14
N GLU A 16 -11.13 -1.32 -6.52
CA GLU A 16 -12.05 -0.88 -5.46
C GLU A 16 -11.38 -0.85 -4.06
N ILE A 17 -10.30 -1.61 -3.84
CA ILE A 17 -9.53 -1.54 -2.58
C ILE A 17 -8.76 -0.22 -2.50
N ILE A 18 -8.09 0.18 -3.59
CA ILE A 18 -7.44 1.50 -3.70
C ILE A 18 -7.89 2.12 -5.02
N PRO A 19 -8.97 2.94 -5.01
CA PRO A 19 -9.49 3.59 -6.20
C PRO A 19 -8.61 4.74 -6.67
N ALA A 20 -8.70 5.02 -7.97
CA ALA A 20 -8.06 6.19 -8.55
C ALA A 20 -8.73 7.48 -8.03
N GLY A 21 -7.95 8.53 -7.84
CA GLY A 21 -8.44 9.86 -7.52
C GLY A 21 -7.86 10.46 -6.23
N GLY A 22 -8.71 11.21 -5.52
CA GLY A 22 -8.30 12.02 -4.37
C GLY A 22 -7.49 13.26 -4.76
N VAL A 23 -7.14 14.09 -3.76
CA VAL A 23 -6.43 15.36 -3.95
C VAL A 23 -5.09 15.19 -4.68
N ARG A 24 -4.40 14.06 -4.43
CA ARG A 24 -3.10 13.73 -5.02
C ARG A 24 -3.20 13.05 -6.39
N ARG A 25 -4.41 12.86 -6.94
CA ARG A 25 -4.67 12.16 -8.22
C ARG A 25 -3.95 10.81 -8.28
N MET A 26 -4.11 10.02 -7.22
CA MET A 26 -3.48 8.70 -7.12
C MET A 26 -4.04 7.78 -8.22
N PRO A 27 -3.21 6.96 -8.88
CA PRO A 27 -3.70 5.90 -9.76
C PRO A 27 -4.38 4.79 -8.95
N SER A 28 -5.20 3.94 -9.56
CA SER A 28 -5.79 2.80 -8.84
C SER A 28 -4.80 1.65 -8.63
N ALA A 29 -5.14 0.74 -7.72
CA ALA A 29 -4.36 -0.48 -7.48
C ALA A 29 -4.60 -1.60 -8.49
N GLY A 30 -5.62 -1.50 -9.36
CA GLY A 30 -5.93 -2.48 -10.40
C GLY A 30 -4.93 -2.51 -11.56
N VAL A 31 -3.67 -2.75 -11.27
CA VAL A 31 -2.61 -2.95 -12.26
C VAL A 31 -1.89 -4.27 -12.02
N LYS A 32 -1.37 -4.85 -13.11
CA LYS A 32 -0.71 -6.17 -13.10
C LYS A 32 0.42 -6.28 -12.07
N ALA A 33 1.25 -5.23 -11.94
CA ALA A 33 2.35 -5.21 -10.97
C ALA A 33 1.88 -5.38 -9.51
N VAL A 34 0.73 -4.80 -9.14
CA VAL A 34 0.17 -4.95 -7.80
C VAL A 34 -0.38 -6.36 -7.62
N ALA A 35 -1.15 -6.86 -8.60
CA ALA A 35 -1.68 -8.23 -8.56
C ALA A 35 -0.57 -9.28 -8.43
N GLU A 36 0.50 -9.18 -9.21
CA GLU A 36 1.66 -10.07 -9.13
C GLU A 36 2.37 -9.98 -7.79
N SER A 37 2.53 -8.77 -7.24
CA SER A 37 3.14 -8.57 -5.93
C SER A 37 2.28 -9.17 -4.80
N VAL A 38 0.95 -9.11 -4.89
CA VAL A 38 0.05 -9.75 -3.91
C VAL A 38 0.19 -11.27 -3.99
N LEU A 39 0.11 -11.85 -5.19
CA LEU A 39 0.21 -13.31 -5.38
C LEU A 39 1.58 -13.87 -4.98
N SER A 40 2.65 -13.10 -5.11
CA SER A 40 4.01 -13.51 -4.76
C SER A 40 4.40 -13.22 -3.30
N ALA A 41 3.50 -12.66 -2.48
CA ALA A 41 3.79 -12.27 -1.09
C ALA A 41 3.89 -13.44 -0.09
N THR A 42 4.33 -14.62 -0.54
CA THR A 42 4.36 -15.88 0.23
C THR A 42 5.24 -15.82 1.47
N ALA A 43 6.25 -14.94 1.48
CA ALA A 43 7.11 -14.70 2.63
C ALA A 43 6.36 -14.15 3.86
N TYR A 44 5.23 -13.44 3.65
CA TYR A 44 4.44 -12.80 4.70
C TYR A 44 2.99 -13.28 4.76
N SER A 45 2.60 -14.13 3.81
CA SER A 45 1.27 -14.72 3.65
C SER A 45 1.44 -16.03 2.86
N PRO A 46 1.74 -17.16 3.54
CA PRO A 46 2.11 -18.41 2.87
C PRO A 46 1.10 -18.90 1.82
N ASP A 47 -0.19 -18.62 2.04
CA ASP A 47 -1.29 -18.97 1.13
C ASP A 47 -1.89 -17.74 0.41
N ALA A 48 -1.08 -16.72 0.10
CA ALA A 48 -1.57 -15.55 -0.64
C ALA A 48 -2.28 -15.93 -1.95
N PRO A 49 -1.76 -16.84 -2.81
CA PRO A 49 -2.47 -17.27 -4.01
C PRO A 49 -3.81 -17.93 -3.73
N GLY A 50 -3.88 -18.87 -2.78
CA GLY A 50 -5.12 -19.57 -2.45
C GLY A 50 -6.16 -18.64 -1.83
N THR A 51 -5.72 -17.67 -1.03
CA THR A 51 -6.57 -16.61 -0.47
C THR A 51 -7.20 -15.77 -1.57
N VAL A 52 -6.40 -15.33 -2.56
CA VAL A 52 -6.92 -14.59 -3.72
C VAL A 52 -7.90 -15.47 -4.50
N GLU A 53 -7.56 -16.72 -4.81
CA GLU A 53 -8.43 -17.62 -5.56
C GLU A 53 -9.80 -17.83 -4.88
N ARG A 54 -9.83 -18.05 -3.56
CA ARG A 54 -11.08 -18.20 -2.79
C ARG A 54 -11.95 -16.93 -2.83
N LEU A 55 -11.33 -15.76 -2.71
CA LEU A 55 -12.06 -14.49 -2.78
C LEU A 55 -12.60 -14.23 -4.18
N LEU A 56 -11.83 -14.49 -5.23
CA LEU A 56 -12.29 -14.36 -6.61
C LEU A 56 -13.43 -15.32 -6.92
N GLU A 57 -13.36 -16.56 -6.43
CA GLU A 57 -14.45 -17.53 -6.56
C GLU A 57 -15.72 -17.05 -5.84
N ALA A 58 -15.59 -16.49 -4.64
CA ALA A 58 -16.72 -15.92 -3.89
C ALA A 58 -17.36 -14.73 -4.62
N VAL A 59 -16.54 -13.86 -5.20
CA VAL A 59 -17.02 -12.74 -6.03
C VAL A 59 -17.74 -13.25 -7.28
N SER A 60 -17.12 -14.17 -8.03
CA SER A 60 -17.69 -14.75 -9.26
C SER A 60 -18.99 -15.52 -9.01
N THR A 61 -19.05 -16.30 -7.93
CA THR A 61 -20.27 -17.05 -7.54
C THR A 61 -21.41 -16.10 -7.21
N ARG A 62 -21.11 -14.99 -6.52
CA ARG A 62 -22.11 -13.98 -6.15
C ARG A 62 -22.54 -13.12 -7.33
N SER A 63 -21.60 -12.76 -8.20
CA SER A 63 -21.84 -11.87 -9.32
C SER A 63 -20.94 -12.25 -10.51
N PRO A 64 -21.39 -13.17 -11.38
CA PRO A 64 -20.63 -13.57 -12.57
C PRO A 64 -20.29 -12.41 -13.52
N GLY A 65 -21.07 -11.32 -13.47
CA GLY A 65 -20.85 -10.09 -14.24
C GLY A 65 -20.13 -8.97 -13.47
N PHE A 66 -19.43 -9.28 -12.38
CA PHE A 66 -18.83 -8.28 -11.49
C PHE A 66 -18.02 -7.19 -12.21
N SER A 67 -17.22 -7.58 -13.22
CA SER A 67 -16.36 -6.66 -13.97
C SER A 67 -17.14 -5.59 -14.76
N GLU A 68 -18.41 -5.85 -15.08
CA GLU A 68 -19.28 -4.95 -15.86
C GLU A 68 -20.12 -4.01 -14.98
N LEU A 69 -20.13 -4.25 -13.67
CA LEU A 69 -20.89 -3.45 -12.71
C LEU A 69 -20.38 -2.01 -12.60
N SER A 70 -21.20 -1.13 -12.02
CA SER A 70 -20.74 0.17 -11.53
C SER A 70 -19.78 -0.02 -10.34
N SER A 71 -18.98 1.01 -9.99
CA SER A 71 -18.11 0.95 -8.81
C SER A 71 -18.91 0.77 -7.52
N ASP A 72 -20.03 1.47 -7.36
CA ASP A 72 -20.90 1.35 -6.18
C ASP A 72 -21.47 -0.08 -6.02
N ASP A 73 -21.86 -0.71 -7.13
CA ASP A 73 -22.36 -2.08 -7.13
C ASP A 73 -21.23 -3.09 -6.84
N ARG A 74 -20.02 -2.88 -7.41
CA ARG A 74 -18.84 -3.68 -7.08
C ARG A 74 -18.51 -3.61 -5.59
N VAL A 75 -18.48 -2.40 -5.01
CA VAL A 75 -18.24 -2.20 -3.58
C VAL A 75 -19.30 -2.92 -2.74
N THR A 76 -20.56 -2.91 -3.16
CA THR A 76 -21.64 -3.63 -2.48
C THR A 76 -21.40 -5.14 -2.48
N VAL A 77 -21.00 -5.71 -3.61
CA VAL A 77 -20.61 -7.12 -3.73
C VAL A 77 -19.40 -7.44 -2.83
N LEU A 78 -18.36 -6.60 -2.86
CA LEU A 78 -17.15 -6.80 -2.06
C LEU A 78 -17.41 -6.74 -0.56
N LYS A 79 -18.27 -5.83 -0.09
CA LYS A 79 -18.69 -5.79 1.32
C LYS A 79 -19.40 -7.06 1.77
N ALA A 80 -20.19 -7.68 0.88
CA ALA A 80 -20.82 -8.97 1.20
C ALA A 80 -19.78 -10.09 1.31
N VAL A 81 -18.80 -10.13 0.40
CA VAL A 81 -17.68 -11.09 0.46
C VAL A 81 -16.82 -10.86 1.70
N GLU A 82 -16.56 -9.60 2.07
CA GLU A 82 -15.84 -9.24 3.30
C GLU A 82 -16.56 -9.75 4.55
N MET A 83 -17.90 -9.63 4.63
CA MET A 83 -18.67 -10.16 5.76
C MET A 83 -18.61 -11.70 5.85
N GLU A 84 -18.53 -12.40 4.72
CA GLU A 84 -18.49 -13.86 4.66
C GLU A 84 -17.10 -14.42 4.94
N GLN A 85 -16.06 -13.73 4.46
CA GLN A 85 -14.66 -14.16 4.54
C GLN A 85 -13.77 -13.04 5.11
N PRO A 86 -14.02 -12.55 6.34
CA PRO A 86 -13.39 -11.34 6.87
C PRO A 86 -11.87 -11.47 7.03
N ARG A 87 -11.36 -12.68 7.31
CA ARG A 87 -9.92 -12.90 7.48
C ARG A 87 -9.18 -12.82 6.15
N ASP A 88 -9.65 -13.58 5.17
CA ASP A 88 -9.09 -13.62 3.82
C ASP A 88 -9.18 -12.24 3.16
N PHE A 89 -10.30 -11.53 3.33
CA PHE A 89 -10.47 -10.18 2.80
C PHE A 89 -9.54 -9.17 3.47
N ALA A 90 -9.40 -9.20 4.80
CA ALA A 90 -8.46 -8.34 5.52
C ALA A 90 -7.00 -8.59 5.10
N GLU A 91 -6.65 -9.85 4.83
CA GLU A 91 -5.35 -10.21 4.30
C GLU A 91 -5.14 -9.64 2.89
N LEU A 92 -6.12 -9.77 2.00
CA LEU A 92 -6.05 -9.17 0.67
C LEU A 92 -5.85 -7.65 0.73
N VAL A 93 -6.60 -6.95 1.59
CA VAL A 93 -6.44 -5.50 1.80
C VAL A 93 -5.01 -5.19 2.25
N ARG A 94 -4.51 -5.88 3.29
CA ARG A 94 -3.14 -5.67 3.78
C ARG A 94 -2.09 -5.85 2.68
N LEU A 95 -2.17 -6.95 1.92
CA LEU A 95 -1.24 -7.23 0.84
C LEU A 95 -1.34 -6.19 -0.29
N THR A 96 -2.54 -5.72 -0.60
CA THR A 96 -2.77 -4.68 -1.60
C THR A 96 -2.10 -3.37 -1.21
N TYR A 97 -2.24 -2.94 0.05
CA TYR A 97 -1.57 -1.74 0.57
C TYR A 97 -0.05 -1.87 0.52
N MET A 98 0.50 -3.02 0.94
CA MET A 98 1.93 -3.29 0.88
C MET A 98 2.45 -3.24 -0.55
N ALA A 99 1.78 -3.93 -1.48
CA ALA A 99 2.15 -3.96 -2.88
C ALA A 99 2.05 -2.58 -3.54
N TYR A 100 0.99 -1.84 -3.29
CA TYR A 100 0.72 -0.56 -3.92
C TYR A 100 1.68 0.56 -3.45
N TYR A 101 1.82 0.75 -2.13
CA TYR A 101 2.64 1.85 -1.59
C TYR A 101 4.14 1.58 -1.61
N SER A 102 4.56 0.34 -1.90
CA SER A 102 5.97 0.01 -2.13
C SER A 102 6.46 0.36 -3.53
N ARG A 103 5.56 0.72 -4.46
CA ARG A 103 5.91 1.03 -5.85
C ARG A 103 6.67 2.36 -5.98
N PRO A 104 7.81 2.38 -6.69
CA PRO A 104 8.61 3.59 -6.88
C PRO A 104 7.83 4.78 -7.42
N GLU A 105 6.91 4.54 -8.35
CA GLU A 105 6.09 5.57 -8.99
C GLU A 105 4.97 6.13 -8.10
N ILE A 106 4.57 5.40 -7.04
CA ILE A 106 3.52 5.83 -6.10
C ILE A 106 4.10 6.70 -4.99
N ARG A 107 5.33 6.39 -4.56
CA ARG A 107 6.00 7.03 -3.42
C ARG A 107 6.15 8.56 -3.55
N PRO A 108 6.60 9.13 -4.69
CA PRO A 108 6.67 10.57 -4.90
C PRO A 108 5.34 11.29 -4.77
N LEU A 109 4.22 10.65 -5.13
CA LEU A 109 2.88 11.23 -4.98
C LEU A 109 2.53 11.46 -3.50
N LEU A 110 3.18 10.73 -2.59
CA LEU A 110 3.06 10.89 -1.14
C LEU A 110 4.04 11.92 -0.56
N GLY A 111 4.94 12.48 -1.36
CA GLY A 111 5.96 13.43 -0.93
C GLY A 111 7.20 12.77 -0.33
N VAL A 112 7.43 11.50 -0.65
CA VAL A 112 8.62 10.75 -0.21
C VAL A 112 9.42 10.27 -1.42
N GLY A 113 10.72 10.00 -1.24
CA GLY A 113 11.58 9.53 -2.32
C GLY A 113 11.13 8.19 -2.93
N GLU A 114 11.34 8.04 -4.24
CA GLU A 114 10.99 6.85 -5.03
C GLU A 114 11.71 5.58 -4.58
N HIS A 115 12.89 5.71 -3.98
CA HIS A 115 13.70 4.60 -3.52
C HIS A 115 13.31 4.16 -2.08
N PRO A 116 13.64 2.91 -1.70
CA PRO A 116 13.58 2.48 -0.31
C PRO A 116 14.39 3.41 0.60
N VAL A 117 13.94 3.57 1.85
CA VAL A 117 14.63 4.43 2.82
C VAL A 117 16.00 3.87 3.16
N HIS A 118 16.11 2.56 3.38
CA HIS A 118 17.40 1.92 3.63
C HIS A 118 18.07 1.49 2.32
N PRO A 119 19.39 1.66 2.16
CA PRO A 119 20.36 2.15 3.15
C PRO A 119 20.61 3.67 3.15
N HIS A 120 20.14 4.39 2.15
CA HIS A 120 20.62 5.75 1.88
C HIS A 120 19.93 6.87 2.69
N GLY A 121 18.79 6.57 3.34
CA GLY A 121 17.95 7.56 4.00
C GLY A 121 17.24 8.49 3.00
N TYR A 122 16.55 9.50 3.51
CA TYR A 122 16.16 10.67 2.72
C TYR A 122 17.20 11.77 2.91
N VAL A 123 17.40 12.59 1.88
CA VAL A 123 18.17 13.82 2.01
C VAL A 123 17.36 14.76 2.92
N VAL A 124 17.95 15.13 4.05
CA VAL A 124 17.40 16.13 4.97
C VAL A 124 18.23 17.40 4.79
N GLU A 125 17.56 18.49 4.43
CA GLU A 125 18.23 19.79 4.34
C GLU A 125 18.70 20.23 5.73
N HIS A 126 19.93 20.71 5.83
CA HIS A 126 20.45 21.27 7.08
C HIS A 126 19.77 22.60 7.38
N GLU A 127 19.41 22.83 8.65
CA GLU A 127 19.01 24.15 9.12
C GLU A 127 20.14 25.17 8.93
N SER A 128 19.81 26.46 8.86
CA SER A 128 20.83 27.51 8.74
C SER A 128 21.77 27.51 9.95
N GLU A 129 23.04 27.85 9.71
CA GLU A 129 24.04 27.96 10.79
C GLU A 129 23.57 28.89 11.91
N THR A 130 22.89 29.99 11.55
CA THR A 130 22.30 30.94 12.51
C THR A 130 21.27 30.30 13.42
N LEU A 131 20.33 29.52 12.86
CA LEU A 131 19.29 28.84 13.65
C LEU A 131 19.93 27.79 14.55
N MET A 132 20.92 27.05 14.04
CA MET A 132 21.65 26.06 14.83
C MET A 132 22.42 26.69 15.99
N ASP A 133 23.05 27.85 15.78
CA ASP A 133 23.73 28.58 16.84
C ASP A 133 22.76 29.11 17.90
N GLU A 134 21.62 29.69 17.48
CA GLU A 134 20.57 30.14 18.41
C GLU A 134 20.04 28.98 19.27
N LEU A 135 19.72 27.84 18.65
CA LEU A 135 19.20 26.66 19.34
C LEU A 135 20.22 26.01 20.29
N THR A 136 21.50 26.05 19.94
CA THR A 136 22.54 25.35 20.72
C THR A 136 23.28 26.24 21.72
N ALA A 137 23.18 27.57 21.61
CA ALA A 137 23.83 28.52 22.52
C ALA A 137 23.56 28.26 24.01
N PRO A 138 22.32 27.97 24.46
CA PRO A 138 22.05 27.71 25.88
C PRO A 138 22.75 26.45 26.40
N VAL A 139 22.83 25.40 25.57
CA VAL A 139 23.48 24.13 25.93
C VAL A 139 24.99 24.32 26.03
N ARG A 140 25.59 25.05 25.08
CA ARG A 140 27.01 25.40 25.10
C ARG A 140 27.36 26.26 26.33
N ALA A 141 26.51 27.24 26.66
CA ALA A 141 26.72 28.14 27.80
C ALA A 141 26.65 27.43 29.17
N ARG A 142 25.88 26.33 29.27
CA ARG A 142 25.78 25.52 30.49
C ARG A 142 27.09 24.81 30.86
N GLY A 143 28.01 24.62 29.90
CA GLY A 143 29.29 23.95 30.11
C GLY A 143 29.18 22.42 30.19
N ALA A 144 30.32 21.74 30.35
CA ALA A 144 30.37 20.27 30.39
C ALA A 144 29.60 19.72 31.60
N ALA A 145 28.65 18.82 31.36
CA ALA A 145 27.91 18.11 32.42
C ALA A 145 28.63 16.84 32.93
N TYR A 146 29.76 16.49 32.33
CA TYR A 146 30.54 15.29 32.66
C TYR A 146 31.80 15.65 33.47
N ARG A 147 32.28 14.68 34.27
CA ARG A 147 33.52 14.82 35.05
C ARG A 147 34.73 14.85 34.10
N GLN A 148 35.60 15.83 34.29
CA GLN A 148 36.91 15.89 33.65
C GLN A 148 37.80 14.81 34.30
N ALA A 149 38.59 14.11 33.47
CA ALA A 149 39.51 13.06 33.90
C ALA A 149 40.76 13.63 34.59
#